data_AF-A0A7S0R8P3-F1
#
_entry.id   AF-A0A7S0R8P3-F1
#
_cell.length_a   1.000
_cell.length_b   1.000
_cell.length_c   1.000
_cell.angle_alpha   90.00
_cell.angle_beta   90.00
_cell.angle_gamma   90.00
#
_symmetry.space_group_name_H-M   'P 1'
#
loop_
_entity.id
_entity.type
_entity.pdbx_description
1 polymer ?
#
loop_
_entity_poly.entity_id
_entity_poly.type
_entity_poly.pdbx_seq_one_letter_code
_entity_poly.pdbx_strand_id
1 'polypeptide(L)'
;EGPAWVGTLAKSGIPLCQMMCKESGDPRGSAAAVEPEDWPATVDVLMRAELTHVLSHVYKATPPHFRAIRWLHPAGGGDNTKAFVKFIDYLGQRLRAGVVKLNRSGASKAARTLYLIPPSTSVCAAMGIE
;
A
#
# COMPACT_ATOMS: atom_id res chain seq x y z
N GLU A 1 -7.33 -2.66 19.92
CA GLU A 1 -6.30 -3.49 19.28
C GLU A 1 -5.17 -2.63 18.76
N GLY A 2 -3.95 -3.18 18.77
CA GLY A 2 -2.77 -2.51 18.21
C GLY A 2 -2.76 -2.54 16.67
N PRO A 3 -1.77 -1.90 16.03
CA PRO A 3 -1.60 -1.99 14.57
C PRO A 3 -1.22 -3.42 14.15
N ALA A 4 -1.73 -3.87 13.00
CA ALA A 4 -1.35 -5.15 12.37
C ALA A 4 0.12 -5.16 11.95
N TRP A 5 0.65 -3.99 11.59
CA TRP A 5 2.03 -3.80 11.18
C TRP A 5 2.47 -2.34 11.39
N VAL A 6 3.75 -2.13 11.70
CA VAL A 6 4.40 -0.81 11.75
C VAL A 6 5.75 -0.91 11.05
N GLY A 7 6.09 0.11 10.26
CA GLY A 7 7.43 0.21 9.69
C GLY A 7 7.68 1.50 8.94
N THR A 8 8.78 1.53 8.21
CA THR A 8 9.29 2.75 7.57
C THR A 8 8.80 2.85 6.13
N LEU A 9 8.31 4.02 5.74
CA LEU A 9 8.14 4.39 4.34
C LEU A 9 9.44 5.03 3.84
N ALA A 10 9.97 4.52 2.74
CA ALA A 10 11.12 5.09 2.05
C ALA A 10 10.81 5.36 0.57
N LYS A 11 11.57 6.28 -0.02
CA LYS A 11 11.54 6.56 -1.46
C LYS A 11 12.96 6.51 -2.01
N SER A 12 13.23 5.49 -2.81
CA SER A 12 14.54 5.28 -3.45
C SER A 12 15.68 5.19 -2.42
N GLY A 13 15.46 4.41 -1.36
CA GLY A 13 16.41 4.19 -0.26
C GLY A 13 16.42 5.28 0.81
N ILE A 14 15.72 6.40 0.62
CA ILE A 14 15.67 7.51 1.59
C ILE A 14 14.45 7.34 2.49
N PRO A 15 14.61 7.12 3.81
CA PRO A 15 13.50 7.07 4.76
C PRO A 15 12.75 8.40 4.80
N LEU A 16 11.41 8.33 4.81
CA LEU A 16 10.54 9.50 4.85
C LEU A 16 9.81 9.63 6.19
N CYS A 17 9.14 8.56 6.62
CA CYS A 17 8.32 8.55 7.85
C CYS A 17 8.01 7.13 8.32
N GLN A 18 7.52 7.00 9.55
CA GLN A 18 6.89 5.77 10.05
C GLN A 18 5.42 5.72 9.64
N MET A 19 4.99 4.55 9.20
CA MET A 19 3.60 4.24 8.87
C MET A 19 3.18 2.93 9.52
N MET A 20 1.88 2.78 9.69
CA MET A 20 1.27 1.59 10.27
C MET A 20 0.10 1.12 9.42
N CYS A 21 -0.12 -0.19 9.44
CA CYS A 21 -1.34 -0.81 8.95
C CYS A 21 -2.22 -1.12 10.16
N LYS A 22 -3.48 -0.67 10.14
CA LYS A 22 -4.48 -1.14 11.12
C LYS A 22 -5.12 -2.43 10.61
N GLU A 23 -5.55 -3.31 11.50
CA GLU A 23 -6.37 -4.44 11.09
C GLU A 23 -7.66 -3.91 10.44
N SER A 24 -7.98 -4.41 9.25
CA SER A 24 -9.19 -4.01 8.53
C SER A 24 -10.40 -4.68 9.18
N GLY A 25 -11.17 -3.92 9.96
CA GLY A 25 -12.49 -4.36 10.43
C GLY A 25 -13.55 -4.44 9.31
N ASP A 26 -13.24 -3.98 8.09
CA ASP A 26 -14.17 -4.05 6.95
C ASP A 26 -14.00 -5.36 6.16
N PRO A 27 -15.02 -6.23 6.11
CA PRO A 27 -15.00 -7.47 5.32
C PRO A 27 -14.89 -7.23 3.80
N ARG A 28 -15.16 -6.01 3.30
CA ARG A 28 -15.10 -5.66 1.87
C ARG A 28 -13.68 -5.32 1.39
N GLY A 29 -12.75 -5.01 2.30
CA GLY A 29 -11.35 -4.71 1.99
C GLY A 29 -10.42 -5.94 1.94
N SER A 30 -10.94 -7.13 2.22
CA SER A 30 -10.08 -8.29 2.46
C SER A 30 -10.79 -9.61 2.13
N ALA A 31 -10.58 -10.13 0.92
CA ALA A 31 -10.41 -11.58 0.83
C ALA A 31 -9.08 -11.90 1.52
N ALA A 32 -9.14 -12.01 2.85
CA ALA A 32 -8.02 -12.19 3.77
C ALA A 32 -7.17 -13.45 3.53
N ALA A 33 -7.51 -14.26 2.52
CA ALA A 33 -6.91 -15.57 2.28
C ALA A 33 -5.40 -15.50 2.02
N VAL A 34 -4.85 -14.35 1.58
CA VAL A 34 -3.43 -14.25 1.27
C VAL A 34 -2.85 -12.87 1.56
N GLU A 35 -2.90 -12.40 2.80
CA GLU A 35 -2.02 -11.29 3.21
C GLU A 35 -0.55 -11.74 3.10
N PRO A 36 0.42 -10.85 2.79
CA PRO A 36 1.81 -11.17 3.04
C PRO A 36 1.99 -11.36 4.55
N GLU A 37 2.30 -12.59 4.97
CA GLU A 37 2.66 -12.90 6.37
C GLU A 37 3.87 -12.07 6.83
N ASP A 38 4.70 -11.61 5.88
CA ASP A 38 5.97 -10.91 6.13
C ASP A 38 5.97 -9.53 5.46
N TRP A 39 5.33 -8.54 6.09
CA TRP A 39 5.55 -7.16 5.71
C TRP A 39 6.99 -6.74 6.06
N PRO A 40 7.70 -6.04 5.16
CA PRO A 40 9.09 -5.66 5.41
C PRO A 40 9.16 -4.57 6.47
N ALA A 41 10.28 -4.48 7.20
CA ALA A 41 10.52 -3.37 8.14
C ALA A 41 10.55 -1.99 7.44
N THR A 42 10.92 -1.97 6.15
CA THR A 42 10.90 -0.78 5.29
C THR A 42 10.19 -1.09 3.98
N VAL A 43 9.18 -0.29 3.67
CA VAL A 43 8.48 -0.27 2.38
C VAL A 43 9.15 0.82 1.54
N ASP A 44 10.07 0.42 0.67
CA ASP A 44 10.80 1.34 -0.19
C ASP A 44 10.19 1.42 -1.60
N VAL A 45 9.71 2.62 -1.95
CA VAL A 45 9.13 2.91 -3.25
C VAL A 45 10.25 3.18 -4.24
N LEU A 46 10.61 2.13 -4.97
CA LEU A 46 11.66 2.17 -5.99
C LEU A 46 11.15 2.62 -7.36
N MET A 47 9.87 2.39 -7.65
CA MET A 47 9.27 2.67 -8.95
C MET A 47 7.90 3.33 -8.80
N ARG A 48 7.38 3.87 -9.92
CA ARG A 48 6.04 4.45 -10.02
C ARG A 48 5.31 3.88 -11.21
N ALA A 49 4.02 3.60 -11.06
CA ALA A 49 3.12 3.17 -12.14
C ALA A 49 2.01 4.21 -12.34
N GLU A 50 1.42 4.26 -13.53
CA GLU A 50 0.23 5.10 -13.77
C GLU A 50 -0.95 4.61 -12.95
N LEU A 51 -1.63 5.53 -12.28
CA LEU A 51 -2.74 5.20 -11.39
C LEU A 51 -3.87 4.48 -12.17
N THR A 52 -4.20 4.95 -13.37
CA THR A 52 -5.19 4.33 -14.25
C THR A 52 -4.79 2.92 -14.67
N HIS A 53 -3.51 2.68 -14.95
CA HIS A 53 -3.00 1.34 -15.25
C HIS A 53 -3.19 0.40 -14.06
N VAL A 54 -2.80 0.83 -12.86
CA VAL A 54 -2.93 0.03 -11.63
C VAL A 54 -4.40 -0.31 -11.35
N LEU A 55 -5.31 0.66 -11.44
CA LEU A 55 -6.72 0.42 -11.15
C LEU A 55 -7.40 -0.44 -12.23
N SER A 56 -7.21 -0.12 -13.51
CA SER A 56 -7.97 -0.74 -14.60
C SER A 56 -7.39 -2.06 -15.10
N HIS A 57 -6.07 -2.24 -15.02
CA HIS A 57 -5.40 -3.40 -15.63
C HIS A 57 -4.71 -4.30 -14.62
N VAL A 58 -4.30 -3.79 -13.46
CA VAL A 58 -3.71 -4.63 -12.41
C VAL A 58 -4.79 -5.08 -11.45
N TYR A 59 -5.45 -4.15 -10.75
CA TYR A 59 -6.44 -4.48 -9.73
C TYR A 59 -7.62 -5.25 -10.32
N LYS A 60 -8.31 -4.69 -11.34
CA LYS A 60 -9.47 -5.34 -11.96
C LYS A 60 -9.17 -6.69 -12.61
N ALA A 61 -8.00 -6.87 -13.21
CA ALA A 61 -7.61 -8.15 -13.82
C ALA A 61 -7.12 -9.19 -12.81
N THR A 62 -6.73 -8.78 -11.60
CA THR A 62 -6.35 -9.71 -10.53
C THR A 62 -7.61 -10.29 -9.89
N PRO A 63 -7.76 -11.62 -9.82
CA PRO A 63 -8.91 -12.24 -9.17
C PRO A 63 -9.03 -11.80 -7.69
N PRO A 64 -10.25 -11.65 -7.14
CA PRO A 64 -10.44 -11.17 -5.77
C PRO A 64 -9.65 -11.94 -4.71
N HIS A 65 -9.49 -13.26 -4.85
CA HIS A 65 -8.74 -14.10 -3.92
C HIS A 65 -7.21 -13.99 -4.05
N PHE A 66 -6.71 -13.29 -5.06
CA PHE A 66 -5.27 -13.01 -5.26
C PHE A 66 -4.88 -11.56 -4.98
N ARG A 67 -5.84 -10.70 -4.60
CA ARG A 67 -5.59 -9.30 -4.24
C ARG A 67 -6.09 -8.99 -2.83
N ALA A 68 -5.43 -8.06 -2.17
CA ALA A 68 -5.80 -7.56 -0.86
C ALA A 68 -5.62 -6.05 -0.82
N ILE A 69 -6.42 -5.38 0.01
CA ILE A 69 -6.35 -3.93 0.20
C ILE A 69 -6.08 -3.66 1.68
N ARG A 70 -5.22 -2.68 1.95
CA ARG A 70 -4.87 -2.27 3.30
C ARG A 70 -4.83 -0.75 3.39
N TRP A 71 -5.31 -0.24 4.51
CA TRP A 71 -5.23 1.17 4.84
C TRP A 71 -3.97 1.44 5.65
N LEU A 72 -3.10 2.27 5.10
CA LEU A 72 -1.88 2.72 5.74
C LEU A 72 -2.09 4.10 6.33
N HIS A 73 -1.59 4.29 7.55
CA HIS A 73 -1.71 5.52 8.31
C HIS A 73 -0.33 5.96 8.81
N PRO A 74 -0.08 7.25 9.04
CA PRO A 74 1.12 7.68 9.76
C PRO A 74 1.11 7.09 11.18
N ALA A 75 2.23 6.51 11.62
CA ALA A 75 2.34 5.87 12.94
C ALA A 75 2.70 6.86 14.07
N GLY A 76 3.19 8.05 13.73
CA GLY A 76 3.54 9.12 14.68
C GLY A 76 2.83 10.43 14.37
N GLY A 77 3.05 11.45 15.22
CA GLY A 77 2.50 12.79 15.05
C GLY A 77 3.48 13.80 14.41
N GLY A 78 3.06 15.05 14.31
CA GLY A 78 3.90 16.17 13.91
C GLY A 78 4.52 15.99 12.52
N ASP A 79 5.85 16.06 12.45
CA ASP A 79 6.59 16.00 11.19
C ASP A 79 6.47 14.64 10.48
N ASN A 80 6.23 13.56 11.22
CA ASN A 80 5.94 12.25 10.65
C ASN A 80 4.68 12.28 9.77
N THR A 81 3.59 12.85 10.30
CA THR A 81 2.34 13.02 9.56
C THR A 81 2.52 13.94 8.36
N LYS A 82 3.25 15.05 8.52
CA LYS A 82 3.52 15.97 7.41
C LYS A 82 4.30 15.29 6.28
N ALA A 83 5.32 14.50 6.61
CA ALA A 83 6.11 13.76 5.63
C ALA A 83 5.26 12.70 4.90
N PHE A 84 4.39 11.99 5.62
CA PHE A 84 3.44 11.04 5.03
C PHE A 84 2.49 11.73 4.06
N VAL A 85 1.80 12.79 4.49
CA VAL A 85 0.85 13.55 3.66
C VAL A 85 1.54 14.10 2.42
N LYS A 86 2.73 14.71 2.56
CA LYS A 86 3.51 15.23 1.43
C LYS A 86 3.85 14.14 0.40
N PHE A 87 4.13 12.92 0.86
CA PHE A 87 4.39 11.79 -0.04
C PHE A 87 3.12 11.33 -0.78
N ILE A 88 1.98 11.28 -0.08
CA ILE A 88 0.68 10.96 -0.69
C ILE A 88 0.29 12.01 -1.73
N ASP A 89 0.43 13.29 -1.42
CA ASP A 89 0.18 14.40 -2.35
C ASP A 89 1.09 14.32 -3.58
N TYR A 90 2.37 13.99 -3.38
CA TYR A 90 3.32 13.78 -4.47
C TYR A 90 2.85 12.70 -5.46
N LEU A 91 2.29 11.60 -4.98
CA LEU A 91 1.73 10.54 -5.82
C LEU A 91 0.43 11.00 -6.50
N GLY A 92 -0.47 11.64 -5.74
CA GLY A 92 -1.76 12.12 -6.22
C GLY A 92 -1.64 13.15 -7.34
N GLN A 93 -0.83 14.19 -7.14
CA GLN A 93 -0.60 15.26 -8.13
C GLN A 93 -0.03 14.73 -9.45
N ARG A 94 0.67 13.60 -9.42
CA ARG A 94 1.27 12.97 -10.60
C ARG A 94 0.41 11.86 -11.19
N LEU A 95 -0.74 11.56 -10.60
CA LEU A 95 -1.59 10.42 -10.97
C LEU A 95 -0.79 9.11 -11.02
N ARG A 96 0.05 8.88 -10.01
CA ARG A 96 0.91 7.69 -9.92
C ARG A 96 0.60 6.89 -8.66
N ALA A 97 0.83 5.58 -8.75
CA ALA A 97 1.01 4.72 -7.59
C ALA A 97 2.50 4.48 -7.34
N GLY A 98 2.91 4.37 -6.08
CA GLY A 98 4.21 3.85 -5.72
C GLY A 98 4.24 2.33 -5.92
N VAL A 99 5.36 1.78 -6.38
CA VAL A 99 5.51 0.35 -6.62
C VAL A 99 6.65 -0.19 -5.76
N VAL A 100 6.32 -1.23 -4.98
CA VAL A 100 7.23 -1.89 -4.05
C VAL A 100 7.23 -3.38 -4.36
N LYS A 101 8.41 -3.96 -4.53
CA LYS A 101 8.57 -5.41 -4.67
C LYS A 101 8.76 -6.01 -3.29
N LEU A 102 7.86 -6.90 -2.89
CA LEU A 102 7.95 -7.65 -1.65
C LEU A 102 8.65 -8.98 -1.97
N ASN A 103 9.89 -9.12 -1.50
CA ASN A 103 10.61 -10.37 -1.52
C ASN A 103 10.18 -11.18 -0.29
N ARG A 104 9.67 -12.41 -0.48
CA ARG A 104 9.32 -13.27 0.67
C ARG A 104 10.57 -13.99 1.20
N SER A 105 10.64 -14.12 2.52
CA SER A 105 11.58 -15.01 3.18
C SER A 105 10.96 -16.41 3.24
N GLY A 106 11.59 -17.42 2.62
CA GLY A 106 11.13 -18.81 2.67
C GLY A 106 10.78 -19.44 1.31
N ALA A 107 10.83 -20.77 1.26
CA ALA A 107 10.67 -21.55 0.04
C ALA A 107 9.21 -21.60 -0.45
N SER A 108 9.01 -21.25 -1.73
CA SER A 108 7.81 -21.60 -2.52
C SER A 108 6.55 -20.70 -2.44
N LYS A 109 6.67 -19.37 -2.35
CA LYS A 109 5.55 -18.47 -2.70
C LYS A 109 6.04 -17.36 -3.66
N ALA A 110 5.29 -17.08 -4.73
CA ALA A 110 5.67 -16.12 -5.77
C ALA A 110 5.90 -14.70 -5.22
N ALA A 111 6.84 -13.96 -5.81
CA ALA A 111 7.10 -12.56 -5.48
C ALA A 111 5.83 -11.71 -5.60
N ARG A 112 5.64 -10.75 -4.69
CA ARG A 112 4.46 -9.89 -4.67
C ARG A 112 4.82 -8.45 -4.96
N THR A 113 3.89 -7.75 -5.59
CA THR A 113 4.01 -6.31 -5.82
C THR A 113 2.97 -5.59 -4.99
N LEU A 114 3.42 -4.66 -4.15
CA LEU A 114 2.58 -3.73 -3.41
C LEU A 114 2.50 -2.42 -4.20
N TYR A 115 1.28 -1.93 -4.38
CA TYR A 115 1.01 -0.62 -4.96
C TYR A 115 0.55 0.33 -3.87
N LEU A 116 1.31 1.40 -3.63
CA LEU A 116 0.90 2.50 -2.76
C LEU A 116 0.06 3.47 -3.56
N ILE A 117 -1.25 3.46 -3.32
CA ILE A 117 -2.22 4.25 -4.05
C ILE A 117 -2.65 5.44 -3.17
N PRO A 118 -2.53 6.69 -3.63
CA PRO A 118 -3.05 7.83 -2.90
C PRO A 118 -4.59 7.74 -2.83
N PRO A 119 -5.21 7.87 -1.64
CA PRO A 119 -6.65 7.73 -1.49
C PRO A 119 -7.38 8.92 -2.13
N SER A 120 -8.48 8.63 -2.84
CA SER A 120 -9.44 9.62 -3.32
C SER A 120 -10.80 8.95 -3.51
N THR A 121 -11.88 9.74 -3.58
CA THR A 121 -13.22 9.21 -3.86
C THR A 121 -13.26 8.40 -5.17
N SER A 122 -12.56 8.87 -6.21
CA SER A 122 -12.49 8.16 -7.49
C SER A 122 -11.72 6.85 -7.41
N VAL A 123 -10.66 6.78 -6.61
CA VAL A 123 -9.92 5.54 -6.34
C VAL A 123 -10.80 4.54 -5.60
N CYS A 124 -11.48 4.97 -4.52
CA CYS A 124 -12.35 4.11 -3.73
C CYS A 124 -13.47 3.51 -4.60
N ALA A 125 -14.15 4.34 -5.40
CA ALA A 125 -15.16 3.89 -6.35
C ALA A 125 -14.60 2.90 -7.40
N ALA A 126 -13.42 3.19 -7.96
CA ALA A 126 -12.78 2.30 -8.94
C ALA A 126 -12.38 0.94 -8.36
N MET A 127 -12.11 0.88 -7.05
CA MET A 127 -11.75 -0.34 -6.32
C MET A 127 -12.96 -1.07 -5.73
N GLY A 128 -14.14 -0.46 -5.74
CA GLY A 128 -15.37 -1.01 -5.16
C GLY A 128 -15.36 -0.98 -3.62
N ILE A 129 -14.73 0.04 -3.04
CA ILE A 129 -14.64 0.24 -1.59
C ILE A 129 -15.45 1.49 -1.26
N GLU A 130 -16.48 1.36 -0.43
CA GLU A 130 -17.31 2.46 0.09
C GLU A 130 -17.20 2.57 1.60
#